data_AF-A0A356K065-F1
#
_entry.id   AF-A0A356K065-F1
#
_cell.length_a   1.000
_cell.length_b   1.000
_cell.length_c   1.000
_cell.angle_alpha   90.00
_cell.angle_beta   90.00
_cell.angle_gamma   90.00
#
_symmetry.space_group_name_H-M   'P 1'
#
loop_
_entity.id
_entity.type
_entity.pdbx_description
1 polymer ?
#
loop_
_entity_poly.entity_id
_entity_poly.type
_entity_poly.pdbx_seq_one_letter_code
_entity_poly.pdbx_strand_id
1 'polypeptide(L)'
;MLEDEIETVDNEKKLFYKTLLIKCGIFCGILAGFFAILVLFTLLGRNSWKNGLKKETAKVLKDNGIENIQLGNWVKIKTVLTVSVSVYEAFSGNAENEMYALIVRVPTLYGPVPAVYIYSNKNGAEFIGFSHIAGKTNFHIKENSENSQIEYWKNKIPAIINTKFSS
;
A
#
# COMPACT_ATOMS: atom_id res chain seq x y z
N MET A 1 -54.91 25.69 37.23
CA MET A 1 -55.49 24.82 36.18
C MET A 1 -54.84 25.04 34.82
N LEU A 2 -54.91 26.25 34.24
CA LEU A 2 -54.26 26.54 32.94
C LEU A 2 -52.72 26.63 33.05
N GLU A 3 -52.20 27.13 34.17
CA GLU A 3 -50.76 27.17 34.46
C GLU A 3 -50.17 25.78 34.73
N ASP A 4 -50.91 24.92 35.44
CA ASP A 4 -50.50 23.53 35.73
C ASP A 4 -50.43 22.67 34.44
N GLU A 5 -51.33 22.89 33.48
CA GLU A 5 -51.28 22.23 32.16
C GLU A 5 -50.08 22.69 31.33
N ILE A 6 -49.68 23.96 31.41
CA ILE A 6 -48.51 24.47 30.69
C ILE A 6 -47.22 23.91 31.29
N GLU A 7 -47.12 23.83 32.61
CA GLU A 7 -45.94 23.31 33.32
C GLU A 7 -45.74 21.80 33.10
N THR A 8 -46.82 21.03 33.05
CA THR A 8 -46.77 19.58 32.76
C THR A 8 -46.32 19.30 31.32
N VAL A 9 -46.84 20.04 30.33
CA VAL A 9 -46.43 19.90 28.92
C VAL A 9 -44.97 20.30 28.69
N ASP A 10 -44.46 21.32 29.38
CA ASP A 10 -43.05 21.72 29.28
C ASP A 10 -42.11 20.67 29.90
N ASN A 11 -42.50 20.07 31.03
CA ASN A 11 -41.74 19.00 31.67
C ASN A 11 -41.67 17.72 30.84
N GLU A 12 -42.76 17.31 30.18
CA GLU A 12 -42.77 16.16 29.28
C GLU A 12 -41.85 16.36 28.07
N LYS A 13 -41.88 17.55 27.46
CA LYS A 13 -40.98 17.91 26.35
C LYS A 13 -39.52 17.86 26.76
N LYS A 14 -39.16 18.46 27.91
CA LYS A 14 -37.79 18.41 28.45
C LYS A 14 -37.31 16.98 28.68
N LEU A 15 -38.17 16.12 29.22
CA LEU A 15 -37.84 14.73 29.48
C LEU A 15 -37.62 13.95 28.18
N PHE A 16 -38.47 14.17 27.18
CA PHE A 16 -38.33 13.60 25.84
C PHE A 16 -37.01 14.01 25.17
N TYR A 17 -36.69 15.32 25.14
CA TYR A 17 -35.43 15.80 24.55
C TYR A 17 -34.21 15.25 25.28
N LYS A 18 -34.25 15.15 26.61
CA LYS A 18 -33.17 14.56 27.40
C LYS A 18 -32.95 13.09 27.05
N THR A 19 -34.03 12.30 26.95
CA THR A 19 -33.94 10.90 26.54
C THR A 19 -33.44 10.74 25.11
N LEU A 20 -33.86 11.62 24.20
CA LEU A 20 -33.43 11.61 22.80
C LEU A 20 -31.95 11.96 22.68
N LEU A 21 -31.48 12.98 23.40
CA LEU A 21 -30.05 13.36 23.47
C LEU A 21 -29.19 12.23 24.03
N ILE A 22 -29.63 11.56 25.09
CA ILE A 22 -28.89 10.43 25.67
C ILE A 22 -28.78 9.28 24.65
N LYS A 23 -29.89 8.90 24.00
CA LYS A 23 -29.89 7.84 22.98
C LYS A 23 -29.01 8.19 21.78
N CYS A 24 -29.10 9.43 21.28
CA CYS A 24 -28.25 9.91 20.20
C CYS A 24 -26.77 9.95 20.61
N GLY A 25 -26.48 10.39 21.83
CA GLY A 25 -25.11 10.43 22.37
C GLY A 25 -24.49 9.04 22.48
N ILE A 26 -25.22 8.05 23.00
CA ILE A 26 -24.76 6.66 23.05
C ILE A 26 -24.53 6.12 21.64
N PHE A 27 -25.46 6.35 20.70
CA PHE A 27 -25.30 5.90 19.32
C PHE A 27 -24.08 6.53 18.64
N CYS A 28 -23.90 7.84 18.76
CA CYS A 28 -22.72 8.55 18.24
C CYS A 28 -21.42 8.05 18.90
N GLY A 29 -21.44 7.74 20.20
CA GLY A 29 -20.30 7.18 20.91
C GLY A 29 -19.89 5.81 20.40
N ILE A 30 -20.86 4.91 20.19
CA ILE A 30 -20.62 3.58 19.60
C ILE A 30 -20.07 3.73 18.18
N LEU A 31 -20.66 4.61 17.37
CA LEU A 31 -20.23 4.86 16.00
C LEU A 31 -18.79 5.40 15.95
N ALA A 32 -18.46 6.37 16.80
CA ALA A 32 -17.10 6.91 16.92
C ALA A 32 -16.09 5.84 17.37
N GLY A 33 -16.45 4.99 18.32
CA GLY A 33 -15.64 3.85 18.75
C GLY A 33 -15.35 2.87 17.60
N PHE A 34 -16.37 2.56 16.78
CA PHE A 34 -16.20 1.69 15.63
C PHE A 34 -15.24 2.30 14.58
N PHE A 35 -15.38 3.59 14.28
CA PHE A 35 -14.44 4.29 13.38
C PHE A 35 -13.01 4.30 13.93
N ALA A 36 -12.83 4.51 15.22
CA ALA A 36 -11.51 4.47 15.85
C ALA A 36 -10.83 3.09 15.66
N ILE A 37 -11.60 2.01 15.84
CA ILE A 37 -11.11 0.63 15.63
C ILE A 37 -10.74 0.40 14.16
N LEU A 38 -11.56 0.84 13.21
CA LEU A 38 -11.26 0.72 11.77
C LEU A 38 -9.98 1.45 11.37
N VAL A 39 -9.78 2.67 11.89
CA VAL A 39 -8.54 3.43 11.66
C VAL A 39 -7.33 2.67 12.19
N LEU A 40 -7.43 2.11 13.40
CA LEU A 40 -6.35 1.32 14.00
C LEU A 40 -6.01 0.09 13.16
N PHE A 41 -7.00 -0.69 12.74
CA PHE A 41 -6.78 -1.84 11.85
C PHE A 41 -6.16 -1.42 10.51
N THR A 42 -6.57 -0.29 9.95
CA THR A 42 -6.01 0.23 8.69
C THR A 42 -4.54 0.58 8.84
N LEU A 43 -4.14 1.20 9.95
CA LEU A 43 -2.74 1.56 10.23
C LEU A 43 -1.87 0.31 10.41
N LEU A 44 -2.33 -0.67 11.18
CA LEU A 44 -1.61 -1.93 11.38
C LEU A 44 -1.50 -2.73 10.09
N GLY A 45 -2.61 -2.84 9.34
CA GLY A 45 -2.67 -3.51 8.05
C GLY A 45 -1.68 -2.91 7.04
N ARG A 46 -1.54 -1.58 7.01
CA ARG A 46 -0.60 -0.90 6.13
C ARG A 46 0.86 -1.26 6.43
N ASN A 47 1.24 -1.37 7.69
CA ASN A 47 2.61 -1.72 8.05
C ASN A 47 2.92 -3.19 7.73
N SER A 48 1.97 -4.09 8.05
CA SER A 48 2.06 -5.50 7.69
C SER A 48 2.19 -5.69 6.17
N TRP A 49 1.36 -4.98 5.40
CA TRP A 49 1.39 -5.00 3.94
C TRP A 49 2.76 -4.59 3.37
N LYS A 50 3.32 -3.46 3.82
CA LYS A 50 4.64 -3.00 3.39
C LYS A 50 5.74 -4.02 3.71
N ASN A 51 5.69 -4.66 4.88
CA ASN A 51 6.65 -5.66 5.28
C ASN A 51 6.49 -6.98 4.49
N GLY A 52 5.24 -7.37 4.18
CA GLY A 52 4.95 -8.51 3.32
C GLY A 52 5.53 -8.33 1.92
N LEU A 53 5.25 -7.19 1.28
CA LEU A 53 5.80 -6.86 -0.03
C LEU A 53 7.33 -6.78 -0.04
N LYS A 54 7.95 -6.30 1.05
CA LYS A 54 9.41 -6.31 1.21
C LYS A 54 9.96 -7.74 1.21
N LYS A 55 9.33 -8.65 1.98
CA LYS A 55 9.74 -10.06 2.05
C LYS A 55 9.60 -10.76 0.70
N GLU A 56 8.50 -10.55 0.00
CA GLU A 56 8.28 -11.10 -1.34
C GLU A 56 9.33 -10.57 -2.34
N THR A 57 9.63 -9.26 -2.30
CA THR A 57 10.67 -8.66 -3.13
C THR A 57 12.03 -9.30 -2.85
N ALA A 58 12.41 -9.42 -1.57
CA ALA A 58 13.68 -10.06 -1.17
C ALA A 58 13.75 -11.53 -1.60
N LYS A 59 12.62 -12.25 -1.54
CA LYS A 59 12.52 -13.63 -2.00
C LYS A 59 12.77 -13.73 -3.51
N VAL A 60 12.16 -12.87 -4.32
CA VAL A 60 12.41 -12.86 -5.78
C VAL A 60 13.87 -12.57 -6.10
N LEU A 61 14.49 -11.61 -5.40
CA LEU A 61 15.92 -11.32 -5.58
C LEU A 61 16.76 -12.56 -5.29
N LYS A 62 16.50 -13.24 -4.17
CA LYS A 62 17.19 -14.47 -3.79
C LYS A 62 16.97 -15.60 -4.80
N ASP A 63 15.72 -15.84 -5.22
CA ASP A 63 15.35 -16.89 -6.16
C ASP A 63 15.98 -16.68 -7.56
N ASN A 64 16.37 -15.44 -7.90
CA ASN A 64 17.08 -15.09 -9.14
C ASN A 64 18.60 -14.91 -8.93
N GLY A 65 19.16 -15.39 -7.82
CA GLY A 65 20.61 -15.40 -7.56
C GLY A 65 21.20 -14.05 -7.11
N ILE A 66 20.36 -13.07 -6.76
CA ILE A 66 20.77 -11.74 -6.30
C ILE A 66 20.76 -11.71 -4.77
N GLU A 67 21.71 -12.43 -4.16
CA GLU A 67 21.79 -12.58 -2.70
C GLU A 67 22.49 -11.41 -1.99
N ASN A 68 23.26 -10.62 -2.75
CA ASN A 68 24.10 -9.54 -2.21
C ASN A 68 23.35 -8.23 -1.99
N ILE A 69 22.03 -8.19 -2.20
CA ILE A 69 21.21 -6.99 -2.06
C ILE A 69 20.35 -7.09 -0.81
N GLN A 70 20.56 -6.16 0.12
CA GLN A 70 19.74 -5.99 1.31
C GLN A 70 18.69 -4.90 1.07
N LEU A 71 17.43 -5.20 1.40
CA LEU A 71 16.35 -4.23 1.29
C LEU A 71 16.26 -3.38 2.56
N GLY A 72 16.25 -2.07 2.38
CA GLY A 72 16.15 -1.03 3.41
C GLY A 72 14.72 -0.58 3.71
N ASN A 73 14.56 0.71 3.96
CA ASN A 73 13.27 1.29 4.31
C ASN A 73 12.34 1.39 3.09
N TRP A 74 11.03 1.43 3.37
CA TRP A 74 10.03 1.73 2.35
C TRP A 74 10.11 3.20 1.96
N VAL A 75 10.23 3.47 0.67
CA VAL A 75 10.35 4.82 0.12
C VAL A 75 8.97 5.30 -0.30
N LYS A 76 8.57 6.45 0.25
CA LYS A 76 7.33 7.11 -0.15
C LYS A 76 7.54 7.79 -1.51
N ILE A 77 6.66 7.51 -2.46
CA ILE A 77 6.62 8.14 -3.78
C ILE A 77 5.39 9.04 -3.90
N LYS A 78 5.49 10.17 -4.62
CA LYS A 78 4.40 11.16 -4.77
C LYS A 78 3.37 10.81 -5.84
N THR A 79 3.64 9.80 -6.66
CA THR A 79 2.79 9.44 -7.81
C THR A 79 1.48 8.73 -7.41
N VAL A 80 0.44 8.92 -8.23
CA VAL A 80 -0.83 8.17 -8.14
C VAL A 80 -0.62 6.66 -8.30
N LEU A 81 0.54 6.24 -8.83
CA LEU A 81 0.94 4.84 -8.96
C LEU A 81 1.33 4.16 -7.64
N THR A 82 1.26 4.87 -6.49
CA THR A 82 1.46 4.28 -5.15
C THR A 82 0.58 3.05 -4.88
N VAL A 83 -0.58 2.95 -5.53
CA VAL A 83 -1.48 1.78 -5.43
C VAL A 83 -0.96 0.54 -6.16
N SER A 84 -0.08 0.72 -7.15
CA SER A 84 0.42 -0.36 -8.01
C SER A 84 1.92 -0.61 -7.85
N VAL A 85 2.63 0.25 -7.12
CA VAL A 85 4.09 0.21 -6.97
C VAL A 85 4.47 0.43 -5.51
N SER A 86 5.32 -0.44 -4.99
CA SER A 86 6.03 -0.22 -3.71
C SER A 86 7.53 -0.19 -3.95
N VAL A 87 8.20 0.78 -3.32
CA VAL A 87 9.63 1.05 -3.49
C VAL A 87 10.34 0.85 -2.17
N TYR A 88 11.50 0.22 -2.21
CA TYR A 88 12.36 0.00 -1.07
C TYR A 88 13.78 0.44 -1.43
N GLU A 89 14.50 1.00 -0.47
CA GLU A 89 15.95 1.16 -0.59
C GLU A 89 16.59 -0.21 -0.80
N ALA A 90 17.64 -0.25 -1.61
CA ALA A 90 18.44 -1.44 -1.83
C ALA A 90 19.90 -1.10 -1.59
N PHE A 91 20.59 -1.96 -0.84
CA PHE A 91 22.01 -1.81 -0.52
C PHE A 91 22.75 -3.03 -1.02
N SER A 92 23.79 -2.82 -1.82
CA SER A 92 24.75 -3.86 -2.18
C SER A 92 26.06 -3.56 -1.47
N GLY A 93 26.78 -4.59 -1.01
CA GLY A 93 28.02 -4.46 -0.22
C GLY A 93 29.15 -3.64 -0.86
N ASN A 94 29.01 -3.24 -2.14
CA ASN A 94 29.96 -2.43 -2.91
C ASN A 94 29.37 -1.10 -3.44
N ALA A 95 28.17 -0.69 -3.02
CA ALA A 95 27.48 0.43 -3.67
C ALA A 95 27.68 1.77 -2.94
N GLU A 96 28.49 2.66 -3.53
CA GLU A 96 28.44 4.11 -3.29
C GLU A 96 27.18 4.78 -3.88
N ASN A 97 26.37 4.02 -4.65
CA ASN A 97 25.25 4.54 -5.42
C ASN A 97 23.90 4.16 -4.80
N GLU A 98 22.98 5.11 -4.74
CA GLU A 98 21.58 4.87 -4.36
C GLU A 98 20.94 3.83 -5.31
N MET A 99 20.51 2.70 -4.74
CA MET A 99 19.73 1.69 -5.45
C MET A 99 18.36 1.53 -4.82
N TYR A 100 17.39 1.12 -5.63
CA TYR A 100 16.03 0.89 -5.22
C TYR A 100 15.53 -0.44 -5.75
N ALA A 101 14.83 -1.19 -4.92
CA ALA A 101 14.05 -2.34 -5.35
C ALA A 101 12.58 -1.96 -5.42
N LEU A 102 11.90 -2.37 -6.49
CA LEU A 102 10.51 -2.05 -6.72
C LEU A 102 9.73 -3.33 -6.95
N ILE A 103 8.54 -3.41 -6.35
CA ILE A 103 7.55 -4.42 -6.69
C ILE A 103 6.33 -3.72 -7.31
N VAL A 104 6.00 -4.14 -8.53
CA VAL A 104 5.07 -3.48 -9.42
C VAL A 104 3.99 -4.47 -9.82
N ARG A 105 2.73 -4.07 -9.69
CA ARG A 105 1.59 -4.85 -10.18
C ARG A 105 1.47 -4.68 -11.70
N VAL A 106 1.93 -5.67 -12.46
CA VAL A 106 1.89 -5.67 -13.92
C VAL A 106 0.64 -6.38 -14.41
N PRO A 107 -0.24 -5.74 -15.20
CA PRO A 107 -1.37 -6.43 -15.80
C PRO A 107 -0.88 -7.43 -16.86
N THR A 108 -1.28 -8.69 -16.73
CA THR A 108 -1.01 -9.73 -17.72
C THR A 108 -2.33 -10.34 -18.20
N LEU A 109 -2.27 -11.13 -19.28
CA LEU A 109 -3.43 -11.86 -19.81
C LEU A 109 -4.07 -12.81 -18.77
N TYR A 110 -3.29 -13.26 -17.79
CA TYR A 110 -3.72 -14.16 -16.72
C TYR A 110 -4.07 -13.41 -15.43
N GLY A 111 -4.21 -12.08 -15.51
CA GLY A 111 -4.45 -11.20 -14.38
C GLY A 111 -3.21 -10.43 -13.93
N PRO A 112 -3.35 -9.55 -12.93
CA PRO A 112 -2.24 -8.73 -12.46
C PRO A 112 -1.24 -9.56 -11.64
N VAL A 113 0.03 -9.49 -12.03
CA VAL A 113 1.12 -10.23 -11.39
C VAL A 113 2.14 -9.24 -10.81
N PRO A 114 2.64 -9.47 -9.58
CA PRO A 114 3.74 -8.67 -9.02
C PRO A 114 5.08 -8.99 -9.70
N ALA A 115 5.62 -7.98 -10.38
CA ALA A 115 6.95 -7.97 -10.99
C ALA A 115 7.93 -7.21 -10.10
N VAL A 116 9.15 -7.72 -9.99
CA VAL A 116 10.23 -7.11 -9.22
C VAL A 116 11.27 -6.51 -10.17
N TYR A 117 11.67 -5.28 -9.86
CA TYR A 117 12.70 -4.53 -10.57
C TYR A 117 13.76 -4.03 -9.60
N ILE A 118 14.98 -3.89 -10.09
CA ILE A 118 16.05 -3.12 -9.44
C ILE A 118 16.27 -1.86 -10.26
N TYR A 119 16.44 -0.73 -9.60
CA TYR A 119 16.80 0.53 -10.22
C TYR A 119 18.08 1.09 -9.61
N SER A 120 18.99 1.54 -10.46
CA SER A 120 20.13 2.38 -10.07
C SER A 120 20.28 3.52 -11.08
N ASN A 121 20.79 4.67 -10.65
CA ASN A 121 21.02 5.80 -11.58
C ASN A 121 22.01 5.46 -12.70
N LYS A 122 22.90 4.48 -12.49
CA LYS A 122 23.91 4.07 -13.48
C LYS A 122 23.36 3.09 -14.52
N ASN A 123 22.60 2.08 -14.08
CA ASN A 123 22.17 0.99 -14.96
C ASN A 123 20.70 1.13 -15.40
N GLY A 124 19.96 2.10 -14.86
CA GLY A 124 18.52 2.22 -15.10
C GLY A 124 17.73 1.15 -14.36
N ALA A 125 16.52 0.87 -14.86
CA ALA A 125 15.62 -0.12 -14.29
C ALA A 125 15.78 -1.48 -14.97
N GLU A 126 16.08 -2.51 -14.19
CA GLU A 126 16.26 -3.89 -14.63
C GLU A 126 15.14 -4.77 -14.06
N PHE A 127 14.55 -5.61 -14.91
CA PHE A 127 13.54 -6.57 -14.49
C PHE A 127 14.22 -7.83 -13.94
N ILE A 128 13.79 -8.27 -12.76
CA ILE A 128 14.36 -9.45 -12.10
C ILE A 128 13.46 -10.67 -12.28
N GLY A 129 12.17 -10.54 -11.97
CA GLY A 129 11.24 -11.67 -12.01
C GLY A 129 9.89 -11.36 -11.40
N PHE A 130 9.01 -12.36 -11.32
CA PHE A 130 7.69 -12.26 -10.72
C PHE A 130 7.61 -12.98 -9.36
N SER A 131 6.88 -12.44 -8.36
CA SER A 131 6.91 -12.96 -6.97
C SER A 131 6.09 -14.21 -6.68
N HIS A 132 5.23 -14.64 -7.61
CA HIS A 132 4.34 -15.79 -7.38
C HIS A 132 4.24 -16.76 -8.57
N ILE A 133 5.09 -16.62 -9.58
CA ILE A 133 5.06 -17.54 -10.72
C ILE A 133 6.26 -18.46 -10.64
N ALA A 134 6.04 -19.67 -10.15
CA ALA A 134 7.00 -20.77 -10.22
C ALA A 134 6.70 -21.68 -11.42
N GLY A 135 7.72 -22.27 -12.02
CA GLY A 135 7.58 -23.29 -13.08
C GLY A 135 7.24 -22.75 -14.47
N LYS A 136 6.60 -23.60 -15.31
CA LYS A 136 6.36 -23.36 -16.75
C LYS A 136 5.56 -22.08 -17.04
N THR A 137 4.70 -21.65 -16.13
CA THR A 137 3.92 -20.41 -16.27
C THR A 137 4.81 -19.16 -16.22
N ASN A 138 5.95 -19.21 -15.53
CA ASN A 138 6.90 -18.09 -15.46
C ASN A 138 7.54 -17.85 -16.83
N PHE A 139 7.88 -18.95 -17.52
CA PHE A 139 8.41 -18.91 -18.88
C PHE A 139 7.39 -18.34 -19.86
N HIS A 140 6.15 -18.84 -19.87
CA HIS A 140 5.12 -18.32 -20.78
C HIS A 140 4.69 -16.89 -20.49
N ILE A 141 4.67 -16.47 -19.22
CA ILE A 141 4.39 -15.07 -18.88
C ILE A 141 5.57 -14.20 -19.26
N LYS A 142 6.81 -14.64 -19.05
CA LYS A 142 8.01 -13.92 -19.48
C LYS A 142 8.04 -13.78 -21.02
N GLU A 143 7.84 -14.86 -21.78
CA GLU A 143 7.76 -14.86 -23.25
C GLU A 143 6.60 -14.01 -23.81
N ASN A 144 5.40 -14.06 -23.20
CA ASN A 144 4.26 -13.26 -23.70
C ASN A 144 4.27 -11.80 -23.21
N SER A 145 4.88 -11.52 -22.06
CA SER A 145 5.02 -10.14 -21.53
C SER A 145 6.28 -9.44 -22.05
N GLU A 146 7.08 -10.12 -22.87
CA GLU A 146 8.49 -9.82 -23.12
C GLU A 146 8.78 -8.51 -23.86
N ASN A 147 7.80 -7.70 -24.28
CA ASN A 147 8.18 -6.43 -24.94
C ASN A 147 7.42 -5.17 -24.57
N SER A 148 6.12 -5.19 -24.27
CA SER A 148 5.43 -3.91 -24.05
C SER A 148 5.31 -3.52 -22.57
N GLN A 149 4.85 -4.43 -21.71
CA GLN A 149 4.52 -4.09 -20.32
C GLN A 149 5.77 -4.04 -19.43
N ILE A 150 6.68 -5.01 -19.56
CA ILE A 150 7.95 -4.98 -18.83
C ILE A 150 8.76 -3.74 -19.21
N GLU A 151 8.86 -3.48 -20.52
CA GLU A 151 9.62 -2.35 -21.04
C GLU A 151 8.96 -1.00 -20.71
N TYR A 152 7.62 -0.93 -20.74
CA TYR A 152 6.88 0.23 -20.24
C TYR A 152 7.28 0.54 -18.80
N TRP A 153 7.32 -0.48 -17.92
CA TRP A 153 7.70 -0.28 -16.53
C TRP A 153 9.17 0.09 -16.37
N LYS A 154 10.10 -0.53 -17.11
CA LYS A 154 11.51 -0.11 -17.11
C LYS A 154 11.66 1.38 -17.44
N ASN A 155 10.94 1.86 -18.45
CA ASN A 155 10.96 3.27 -18.85
C ASN A 155 10.26 4.20 -17.84
N LYS A 156 9.22 3.69 -17.14
CA LYS A 156 8.45 4.49 -16.17
C LYS A 156 9.12 4.60 -14.80
N ILE A 157 9.85 3.58 -14.37
CA ILE A 157 10.47 3.50 -13.04
C ILE A 157 11.40 4.69 -12.72
N PRO A 158 12.28 5.16 -13.61
CA PRO A 158 13.11 6.35 -13.35
C PRO A 158 12.27 7.57 -12.99
N ALA A 159 11.18 7.82 -13.73
CA ALA A 159 10.27 8.92 -13.45
C ALA A 159 9.55 8.74 -12.09
N ILE A 160 9.27 7.51 -11.67
CA ILE A 160 8.67 7.22 -10.36
C ILE A 160 9.67 7.51 -9.24
N ILE A 161 10.91 7.02 -9.36
CA ILE A 161 11.96 7.22 -8.36
C ILE A 161 12.30 8.71 -8.20
N ASN A 162 12.32 9.48 -9.28
CA ASN A 162 12.52 10.94 -9.24
C ASN A 162 11.41 11.69 -8.51
N THR A 163 10.23 11.08 -8.29
CA THR A 163 9.15 11.64 -7.48
C THR A 163 9.17 11.19 -6.02
N LYS A 164 10.25 10.53 -5.57
CA LYS A 164 10.45 10.21 -4.15
C LYS A 164 10.38 11.49 -3.32
N PHE A 165 9.85 11.39 -2.11
CA PHE A 165 9.98 12.51 -1.18
C PHE A 165 11.49 12.65 -0.87
N SER A 166 12.09 13.77 -1.28
CA SER A 166 13.35 14.20 -0.66
C SER A 166 13.06 14.36 0.82
N SER A 167 13.87 13.70 1.64
CA SER A 167 13.91 14.03 3.06
C SER A 167 14.38 15.46 3.26
#